data_AF-A0A9P5LA39-F1
#
_entry.id   AF-A0A9P5LA39-F1
#
_cell.length_a   1.000
_cell.length_b   1.000
_cell.length_c   1.000
_cell.angle_alpha   90.00
_cell.angle_beta   90.00
_cell.angle_gamma   90.00
#
_symmetry.space_group_name_H-M   'P 1'
#
loop_
_entity.id
_entity.type
_entity.pdbx_description
1 polymer ?
#
loop_
_entity_poly.entity_id
_entity_poly.type
_entity_poly.pdbx_seq_one_letter_code
_entity_poly.pdbx_strand_id
1 'polypeptide(L)'
;MGSFDDYKVMTNLNIGVKALLGPKKGSGLMEQPPFRLIDALPPSLEYLRLYGYEKGENSDVDEHVDEFMQKKEARLPLLKEVVGVDEKVQDLASMYIVENKSSCWQRPHREFSWIKT
;
A
#
# COMPACT_ATOMS: atom_id res chain seq x y z
N MET A 1 -2.21 0.29 -7.69
CA MET A 1 -3.47 -0.42 -7.34
C MET A 1 -4.59 0.62 -7.36
N GLY A 2 -5.85 0.20 -7.50
CA GLY A 2 -7.01 1.12 -7.58
C GLY A 2 -7.58 1.51 -6.20
N SER A 3 -8.71 2.24 -6.21
CA SER A 3 -9.47 2.61 -5.00
C SER A 3 -10.13 1.40 -4.34
N PHE A 4 -10.21 1.40 -3.01
CA PHE A 4 -10.95 0.40 -2.21
C PHE A 4 -12.32 0.91 -1.72
N ASP A 5 -12.78 2.08 -2.18
CA ASP A 5 -14.06 2.68 -1.78
C ASP A 5 -15.27 1.76 -2.00
N ASP A 6 -15.23 0.92 -3.05
CA ASP A 6 -16.34 0.02 -3.39
C ASP A 6 -16.50 -1.16 -2.38
N TYR A 7 -15.49 -1.42 -1.54
CA TYR A 7 -15.47 -2.55 -0.61
C TYR A 7 -16.17 -2.22 0.73
N LYS A 8 -17.50 -2.08 0.67
CA LYS A 8 -18.37 -1.67 1.80
C LYS A 8 -18.44 -2.61 3.01
N VAL A 9 -17.87 -3.80 2.91
CA VAL A 9 -17.81 -4.80 4.00
C VAL A 9 -16.41 -4.95 4.58
N MET A 10 -15.43 -4.24 4.03
CA MET A 10 -14.04 -4.38 4.44
C MET A 10 -13.80 -3.57 5.71
N THR A 11 -13.53 -4.28 6.79
CA THR A 11 -13.30 -3.71 8.13
C THR A 11 -11.83 -3.61 8.49
N ASN A 12 -10.97 -4.46 7.90
CA ASN A 12 -9.55 -4.52 8.20
C ASN A 12 -8.74 -4.38 6.91
N LEU A 13 -7.88 -3.36 6.81
CA LEU A 13 -6.99 -3.14 5.67
C LEU A 13 -5.53 -3.14 6.12
N ASN A 14 -4.77 -4.08 5.58
CA ASN A 14 -3.33 -4.23 5.80
C ASN A 14 -2.62 -4.06 4.45
N ILE A 15 -1.92 -2.95 4.24
CA ILE A 15 -1.37 -2.63 2.91
C ILE A 15 -0.09 -1.81 3.02
N GLY A 16 0.84 -2.04 2.08
CA GLY A 16 2.07 -1.25 1.99
C GLY A 16 1.83 0.12 1.34
N VAL A 17 2.53 1.14 1.81
CA VAL A 17 2.41 2.51 1.29
C VAL A 17 2.68 2.60 -0.22
N LYS A 18 3.66 1.83 -0.71
CA LYS A 18 4.01 1.73 -2.14
C LYS A 18 2.91 1.06 -2.98
N ALA A 19 2.11 0.18 -2.38
CA ALA A 19 1.01 -0.46 -3.08
C ALA A 19 -0.18 0.49 -3.24
N LEU A 20 -0.42 1.34 -2.24
CA LEU A 20 -1.44 2.39 -2.26
C LEU A 20 -1.06 3.54 -3.19
N LEU A 21 0.08 4.17 -2.95
CA LEU A 21 0.46 5.42 -3.61
C LEU A 21 1.28 5.20 -4.88
N GLY A 22 1.67 3.96 -5.15
CA GLY A 22 2.46 3.56 -6.30
C GLY A 22 3.96 3.55 -6.03
N PRO A 23 4.75 2.97 -6.94
CA PRO A 23 6.21 2.96 -6.83
C PRO A 23 6.80 4.34 -7.16
N LYS A 24 7.89 4.70 -6.49
CA LYS A 24 8.73 5.85 -6.85
C LYS A 24 9.31 5.61 -8.25
N LYS A 25 9.04 6.48 -9.23
CA LYS A 25 9.66 6.38 -10.56
C LYS A 25 10.96 7.20 -10.58
N GLY A 26 12.10 6.53 -10.71
CA GLY A 26 13.41 7.17 -10.87
C GLY A 26 14.02 7.73 -9.58
N SER A 27 14.94 8.69 -9.71
CA SER A 27 15.67 9.36 -8.60
C SER A 27 14.91 10.53 -7.97
N GLY A 28 13.71 10.84 -8.47
CA GLY A 28 12.86 11.92 -8.00
C GLY A 28 11.56 11.38 -7.42
N LEU A 29 10.91 12.22 -6.62
CA LEU A 29 9.63 12.08 -5.94
C LEU A 29 8.59 11.16 -6.63
N MET A 30 7.73 10.51 -5.83
CA MET A 30 6.56 9.80 -6.37
C MET A 30 5.76 10.78 -7.25
N GLU A 31 5.37 10.36 -8.47
CA GLU A 31 4.27 11.06 -9.16
C GLU A 31 3.09 11.10 -8.20
N GLN A 32 2.45 12.27 -8.06
CA GLN A 32 1.31 12.44 -7.16
C GLN A 32 0.35 11.25 -7.32
N PRO A 33 -0.04 10.61 -6.22
CA PRO A 33 -0.84 9.41 -6.29
C PRO A 33 -2.13 9.71 -7.08
N PRO A 34 -2.59 8.78 -7.93
CA PRO A 34 -3.72 9.03 -8.84
C PRO A 34 -5.06 9.26 -8.10
N PHE A 35 -5.06 9.10 -6.78
CA PHE A 35 -6.19 9.32 -5.89
C PHE A 35 -5.69 9.76 -4.51
N ARG A 36 -6.55 10.47 -3.77
CA ARG A 36 -6.27 10.84 -2.37
C ARG A 36 -6.43 9.61 -1.49
N LEU A 37 -5.53 9.45 -0.51
CA LEU A 37 -5.59 8.33 0.44
C LEU A 37 -6.96 8.24 1.12
N ILE A 38 -7.55 9.38 1.49
CA ILE A 38 -8.87 9.46 2.14
C ILE A 38 -10.05 9.00 1.28
N ASP A 39 -9.93 9.08 -0.05
CA ASP A 39 -11.00 8.73 -1.00
C ASP A 39 -10.84 7.32 -1.53
N ALA A 40 -9.68 6.71 -1.28
CA ALA A 40 -9.40 5.34 -1.68
C ALA A 40 -9.74 4.31 -0.60
N LEU A 41 -10.16 4.76 0.59
CA LEU A 41 -10.47 3.87 1.71
C LEU A 41 -11.99 3.67 1.84
N PRO A 42 -12.44 2.44 2.13
CA PRO A 42 -13.86 2.17 2.29
C PRO A 42 -14.42 2.80 3.57
N PRO A 43 -15.66 3.31 3.55
CA PRO A 43 -16.28 3.95 4.70
C PRO A 43 -16.53 3.01 5.89
N SER A 44 -16.52 1.69 5.66
CA SER A 44 -16.69 0.63 6.66
C SER A 44 -15.43 0.28 7.43
N LEU A 45 -14.30 0.95 7.14
CA LEU A 45 -13.01 0.56 7.66
C LEU A 45 -12.92 0.81 9.17
N GLU A 46 -12.58 -0.23 9.93
CA GLU A 46 -12.36 -0.18 11.38
C GLU A 46 -10.87 -0.17 11.76
N TYR A 47 -10.04 -0.87 10.99
CA TYR A 47 -8.61 -1.03 11.26
C TYR A 47 -7.79 -0.77 9.99
N LEU A 48 -6.86 0.18 10.06
CA LEU A 48 -5.89 0.45 9.01
C LEU A 48 -4.47 0.15 9.51
N ARG A 49 -3.75 -0.71 8.79
CA ARG A 49 -2.32 -0.93 9.01
C ARG A 49 -1.53 -0.64 7.75
N LEU A 50 -0.60 0.31 7.87
CA LEU A 50 0.18 0.82 6.77
C LEU A 50 1.64 0.36 6.91
N TYR A 51 2.13 -0.41 5.94
CA TYR A 51 3.46 -1.01 5.98
C TYR A 51 4.48 -0.19 5.18
N GLY A 52 5.69 -0.04 5.71
CA GLY A 52 6.82 0.59 5.01
C GLY A 52 6.68 2.11 4.82
N TYR A 53 5.87 2.78 5.63
CA TYR A 53 5.85 4.24 5.71
C TYR A 53 6.78 4.72 6.82
N GLU A 54 7.50 5.79 6.52
CA GLU A 54 8.38 6.48 7.45
C GLU A 54 8.20 7.99 7.23
N LYS A 55 7.72 8.66 8.27
CA LYS A 55 7.50 10.11 8.25
C LYS A 55 8.82 10.82 7.97
N GLY A 56 8.83 11.73 6.99
CA GLY A 56 10.00 12.47 6.55
C GLY A 56 10.80 11.80 5.43
N GLU A 57 10.46 10.56 5.03
CA GLU A 57 11.11 9.91 3.88
C GLU A 57 10.61 10.49 2.54
N ASN A 58 9.35 10.92 2.50
CA ASN A 58 8.75 11.50 1.29
C ASN A 58 7.65 12.52 1.65
N SER A 59 7.94 13.80 1.42
CA SER A 59 7.03 14.91 1.74
C SER A 59 5.66 14.80 1.07
N ASP A 60 5.59 14.32 -0.18
CA ASP A 60 4.30 14.17 -0.87
C ASP A 60 3.43 13.10 -0.17
N VAL A 61 4.05 12.02 0.30
CA VAL A 61 3.35 10.95 1.02
C VAL A 61 2.95 11.42 2.42
N ASP A 62 3.85 12.14 3.09
CA ASP A 62 3.57 12.72 4.40
C ASP A 62 2.37 13.66 4.34
N GLU A 63 2.26 14.51 3.31
CA GLU A 63 1.10 15.39 3.11
C GLU A 63 -0.21 14.60 2.96
N HIS A 64 -0.19 13.49 2.20
CA HIS A 64 -1.35 12.62 2.07
C HIS A 64 -1.73 11.91 3.36
N VAL A 65 -0.75 11.49 4.15
CA VAL A 65 -0.95 10.82 5.44
C VAL A 65 -1.42 11.81 6.51
N ASP A 66 -0.87 13.02 6.54
CA ASP A 66 -1.31 14.09 7.44
C ASP A 66 -2.74 14.53 7.10
N GLU A 67 -3.09 14.68 5.82
CA GLU A 67 -4.47 14.95 5.41
C GLU A 67 -5.41 13.83 5.88
N PHE A 68 -5.00 12.58 5.72
CA PHE A 68 -5.75 11.43 6.19
C PHE A 68 -5.97 11.47 7.71
N MET A 69 -4.91 11.73 8.48
CA MET A 69 -5.02 11.80 9.94
C MET A 69 -5.91 12.95 10.43
N GLN A 70 -5.99 14.05 9.69
CA GLN A 70 -6.88 15.17 10.00
C GLN A 70 -8.35 14.89 9.65
N LYS A 71 -8.61 14.16 8.56
CA LYS A 71 -9.97 13.93 8.03
C LYS A 71 -10.58 12.58 8.38
N LYS A 72 -9.81 11.67 8.98
CA LYS A 72 -10.23 10.29 9.27
C LYS A 72 -11.55 10.24 10.05
N GLU A 73 -11.75 11.10 11.04
CA GLU A 73 -12.96 11.06 11.88
C GLU A 73 -14.22 11.49 11.11
N ALA A 74 -14.05 12.41 10.15
CA ALA A 74 -15.16 12.91 9.32
C ALA A 74 -15.54 11.94 8.18
N ARG A 75 -14.55 11.24 7.60
CA ARG A 75 -14.76 10.35 6.44
C ARG A 75 -14.91 8.88 6.81
N LEU A 76 -14.28 8.44 7.89
CA LEU A 76 -14.22 7.05 8.35
C LEU A 76 -14.68 7.00 9.82
N PRO A 77 -15.98 7.18 10.08
CA PRO A 77 -16.51 7.25 11.45
C PRO A 77 -16.35 5.93 12.23
N LEU A 78 -16.10 4.83 11.54
CA LEU A 78 -15.93 3.50 12.13
C LEU A 78 -14.46 3.16 12.43
N LEU A 79 -13.52 4.02 12.02
CA LEU A 79 -12.09 3.77 12.15
C LEU A 79 -11.67 3.85 13.62
N LYS A 80 -11.34 2.71 14.20
CA LYS A 80 -10.91 2.56 15.59
C LYS A 80 -9.41 2.70 15.74
N GLU A 81 -8.64 2.15 14.80
CA GLU A 81 -7.19 2.05 14.94
C GLU A 81 -6.47 2.29 13.61
N VAL A 82 -5.36 3.04 13.71
CA VAL A 82 -4.41 3.27 12.62
C VAL A 82 -3.02 2.91 13.12
N VAL A 83 -2.40 1.92 12.49
CA VAL A 83 -1.05 1.43 12.81
C VAL A 83 -0.14 1.67 11.61
N GLY A 84 1.13 2.02 11.85
CA GLY A 84 2.09 2.22 10.76
C GLY A 84 2.26 3.65 10.29
N VAL A 85 1.53 4.60 10.88
CA VAL A 85 1.66 6.04 10.61
C VAL A 85 2.57 6.71 11.64
N ASP A 86 2.38 6.42 12.93
CA ASP A 86 3.21 6.95 14.03
C ASP A 86 4.45 6.07 14.26
N GLU A 87 4.23 4.76 14.30
CA GLU A 87 5.29 3.77 14.45
C GLU A 87 5.64 3.14 13.10
N LYS A 88 6.92 3.13 12.73
CA LYS A 88 7.39 2.50 11.50
C LYS A 88 7.17 0.99 11.56
N VAL A 89 6.20 0.49 10.79
CA VAL A 89 6.01 -0.94 10.57
C VAL A 89 6.90 -1.38 9.41
N GLN A 90 7.72 -2.42 9.64
CA GLN A 90 8.60 -2.99 8.62
C GLN A 90 7.84 -3.33 7.34
N ASP A 91 8.46 -3.09 6.18
CA ASP A 91 7.85 -3.36 4.87
C ASP A 91 7.45 -4.85 4.76
N LEU A 92 6.31 -5.15 4.13
CA LEU A 92 5.87 -6.53 3.93
C LEU A 92 6.93 -7.38 3.23
N ALA A 93 7.75 -6.78 2.36
CA ALA A 93 8.85 -7.47 1.67
C ALA A 93 9.91 -8.03 2.63
N SER A 94 10.18 -7.38 3.77
CA SER A 94 11.16 -7.90 4.74
C SER A 94 10.63 -9.08 5.53
N MET A 95 9.30 -9.25 5.61
CA MET A 95 8.66 -10.40 6.26
C MET A 95 8.79 -11.69 5.43
N TYR A 96 9.01 -11.58 4.12
CA TYR A 96 9.16 -12.70 3.18
C TYR A 96 10.60 -12.93 2.73
N ILE A 97 11.62 -12.47 3.48
CA ILE A 97 12.99 -12.91 3.25
C ILE A 97 13.07 -14.38 3.66
N VAL A 98 12.69 -15.26 2.75
CA VAL A 98 13.07 -16.67 2.80
C VAL A 98 14.56 -16.67 2.50
N GLU A 99 15.38 -16.96 3.51
CA GLU A 99 16.84 -17.10 3.38
C GLU A 99 17.24 -18.07 2.25
N ASN A 100 16.29 -18.90 1.81
CA ASN A 100 16.43 -19.82 0.72
C ASN A 100 15.62 -19.39 -0.52
N LYS A 101 16.25 -18.66 -1.44
CA LYS A 101 15.69 -18.35 -2.79
C LYS A 101 15.30 -19.60 -3.60
N SER A 102 15.68 -20.80 -3.15
CA SER A 102 15.35 -22.08 -3.79
C SER A 102 13.89 -22.50 -3.61
N SER A 103 13.16 -21.92 -2.67
CA SER A 103 11.75 -22.26 -2.41
C SER A 103 10.74 -21.31 -3.09
N CYS A 104 11.22 -20.28 -3.80
CA CYS A 104 10.35 -19.42 -4.58
C CYS A 104 9.95 -20.15 -5.87
N TRP A 105 8.64 -20.20 -6.15
CA TRP A 105 8.10 -20.77 -7.39
C TRP A 105 8.89 -20.27 -8.60
N GLN A 106 9.62 -21.17 -9.24
CA GLN A 106 10.31 -20.85 -10.48
C GLN A 106 9.30 -20.93 -11.61
N ARG A 107 9.14 -19.82 -12.35
CA ARG A 107 8.31 -19.82 -13.55
C ARG A 107 8.90 -20.88 -14.49
N PRO A 108 8.15 -21.94 -14.84
CA PRO A 108 8.70 -22.99 -15.69
C PRO A 108 9.11 -22.37 -17.02
N HIS A 109 10.32 -22.71 -17.46
CA HIS A 109 10.84 -22.30 -18.76
C HIS A 109 9.85 -22.74 -19.84
N ARG A 110 9.22 -21.79 -20.53
CA ARG A 110 8.33 -22.08 -21.67
C ARG A 110 9.16 -22.00 -22.94
N GLU A 111 9.44 -23.15 -23.55
CA GLU A 111 9.92 -23.19 -24.93
C GLU A 111 8.76 -22.80 -25.86
N PHE A 112 8.90 -21.67 -26.57
CA PHE A 112 7.93 -21.20 -27.55
C PHE A 112 8.13 -21.93 -28.90
N SER A 113 8.03 -23.26 -28.91
CA SER A 113 8.21 -24.07 -30.13
C SER A 113 6.99 -24.04 -31.09
N TRP A 114 5.95 -23.26 -30.76
CA TRP A 114 4.72 -23.13 -31.57
C TRP A 114 4.74 -21.99 -32.60
N ILE A 115 5.83 -21.21 -32.71
CA ILE A 115 5.94 -20.23 -33.80
C ILE A 115 6.48 -20.96 -35.04
N LYS A 116 5.57 -21.43 -35.91
CA LYS A 116 5.93 -21.81 -37.28
C LYS A 116 6.18 -20.53 -38.08
N THR A 117 7.41 -20.38 -38.55
CA THR A 117 7.85 -19.39 -39.55
C THR A 117 7.17 -19.61 -40.90
#